data_AF-A0A9P9ESZ8-F1
#
_entry.id   AF-A0A9P9ESZ8-F1
#
_cell.length_a   1.000
_cell.length_b   1.000
_cell.length_c   1.000
_cell.angle_alpha   90.00
_cell.angle_beta   90.00
_cell.angle_gamma   90.00
#
_symmetry.space_group_name_H-M   'P 1'
#
loop_
_entity.id
_entity.type
_entity.pdbx_description
1 polymer ?
#
loop_
_entity_poly.entity_id
_entity_poly.type
_entity_poly.pdbx_seq_one_letter_code
_entity_poly.pdbx_strand_id
1 'polypeptide(L)'
;MAITSQPNRKRVVHQLDTPFSTIQWPTVSPDDQDTILELLCDLLTPLGQHRLSYTKPSKGKRAAKREKAARKTQGADEEPPVPPMPELNTMIDVGLNSITRTLDADSGNSDRQYSMIFVSRGDQSSPFNCHFPQIVGAGSRHLEANKKIRLVGFSKPCSERLSACLGLPRVSSVAIRTDAPGASALQELVRRTVEPVDAAWLEKTQEAKYLVTMINATEATVGPKRVRTE
;
A
#
# COMPACT_ATOMS: atom_id res chain seq x y z
N MET A 1 37.05 -7.27 40.37
CA MET A 1 36.04 -6.19 40.44
C MET A 1 34.86 -6.61 39.57
N ALA A 2 33.75 -7.04 40.16
CA ALA A 2 32.57 -7.49 39.43
C ALA A 2 31.50 -6.39 39.48
N ILE A 3 31.06 -5.92 38.30
CA ILE A 3 29.97 -4.95 38.16
C ILE A 3 28.67 -5.72 38.37
N THR A 4 28.11 -5.65 39.57
CA THR A 4 26.80 -6.24 39.89
C THR A 4 25.72 -5.42 39.19
N SER A 5 25.19 -5.90 38.06
CA SER A 5 24.05 -5.27 37.40
C SER A 5 22.81 -5.41 38.28
N GLN A 6 22.29 -4.30 38.81
CA GLN A 6 21.03 -4.32 39.56
C GLN A 6 19.88 -4.77 38.62
N PRO A 7 18.94 -5.61 39.09
CA PRO A 7 17.80 -6.00 38.27
C PRO A 7 16.93 -4.77 37.95
N ASN A 8 16.60 -4.64 36.68
CA ASN A 8 15.73 -3.61 36.13
C ASN A 8 14.41 -3.53 36.94
N ARG A 9 14.15 -2.39 37.57
CA ARG A 9 12.89 -2.15 38.31
C ARG A 9 11.76 -1.94 37.30
N LYS A 10 10.67 -2.69 37.47
CA LYS A 10 9.46 -2.51 36.68
C LYS A 10 8.49 -1.59 37.40
N ARG A 11 7.82 -0.71 36.66
CA ARG A 11 6.73 0.15 37.14
C ARG A 11 5.54 -0.02 36.22
N VAL A 12 4.34 -0.14 36.80
CA VAL A 12 3.09 -0.09 36.04
C VAL A 12 2.87 1.35 35.57
N VAL A 13 2.72 1.51 34.26
CA VAL A 13 2.36 2.77 33.61
C VAL A 13 0.96 2.61 33.02
N HIS A 14 0.08 3.54 33.35
CA HIS A 14 -1.25 3.59 32.75
C HIS A 14 -1.19 4.43 31.47
N GLN A 15 -1.61 3.85 30.36
CA GLN A 15 -1.68 4.50 29.06
C GLN A 15 -3.15 4.57 28.62
N LEU A 16 -3.56 5.76 28.17
CA LEU A 16 -4.86 5.93 27.52
C LEU A 16 -4.78 5.39 26.08
N ASP A 17 -5.77 4.59 25.71
CA ASP A 17 -5.94 4.06 24.36
C ASP A 17 -7.29 4.48 23.79
N THR A 18 -7.40 4.52 22.47
CA THR A 18 -8.65 4.89 21.78
C THR A 18 -9.38 3.63 21.32
N PRO A 19 -10.72 3.54 21.46
CA PRO A 19 -11.49 2.36 21.02
C PRO A 19 -11.52 2.14 19.50
N PHE A 20 -10.89 3.04 18.74
CA PHE A 20 -10.86 3.04 17.27
C PHE A 20 -9.44 2.85 16.71
N SER A 21 -8.42 2.65 17.55
CA SER A 21 -7.01 2.52 17.13
C SER A 21 -6.71 1.19 16.43
N THR A 22 -7.51 0.15 16.68
CA THR A 22 -7.26 -1.21 16.19
C THR A 22 -8.16 -1.54 14.99
N ILE A 23 -7.86 -0.96 13.84
CA ILE A 23 -8.47 -1.46 12.60
C ILE A 23 -7.64 -2.63 12.09
N GLN A 24 -8.30 -3.77 12.06
CA GLN A 24 -7.73 -5.01 11.60
C GLN A 24 -7.75 -5.01 10.07
N TRP A 25 -6.62 -5.38 9.48
CA TRP A 25 -6.57 -5.67 8.05
C TRP A 25 -7.49 -6.86 7.75
N PRO A 26 -8.19 -6.86 6.60
CA PRO A 26 -8.94 -8.03 6.18
C PRO A 26 -8.06 -9.27 6.20
N THR A 27 -8.56 -10.34 6.81
CA THR A 27 -7.83 -11.61 6.89
C THR A 27 -8.12 -12.40 5.63
N VAL A 28 -7.05 -12.82 4.95
CA VAL A 28 -7.13 -13.59 3.69
C VAL A 28 -6.31 -14.86 3.88
N SER A 29 -6.86 -16.01 3.47
CA SER A 29 -6.15 -17.30 3.50
C SER A 29 -4.83 -17.22 2.74
N PRO A 30 -3.74 -17.87 3.19
CA PRO A 30 -2.47 -17.90 2.45
C PRO A 30 -2.62 -18.40 1.00
N ASP A 31 -3.39 -19.47 0.79
CA ASP A 31 -3.61 -20.05 -0.55
C ASP A 31 -4.31 -19.06 -1.50
N ASP A 32 -5.29 -18.33 -0.97
CA ASP A 32 -5.97 -17.29 -1.72
C ASP A 32 -5.05 -16.09 -1.97
N GLN A 33 -4.19 -15.71 -1.02
CA GLN A 33 -3.21 -14.64 -1.23
C GLN A 33 -2.26 -14.96 -2.38
N ASP A 34 -1.78 -16.19 -2.48
CA ASP A 34 -0.90 -16.64 -3.56
C ASP A 34 -1.63 -16.64 -4.91
N THR A 35 -2.86 -17.13 -4.95
CA THR A 35 -3.70 -17.13 -6.16
C THR A 35 -4.01 -15.70 -6.63
N ILE A 36 -4.37 -14.81 -5.70
CA ILE A 36 -4.61 -13.39 -5.98
C ILE A 36 -3.34 -12.73 -6.52
N LEU A 37 -2.18 -13.03 -5.93
CA LEU A 37 -0.89 -12.48 -6.37
C LEU A 37 -0.52 -12.97 -7.76
N GLU A 38 -0.74 -14.24 -8.07
CA GLU A 38 -0.48 -14.82 -9.40
C GLU A 38 -1.32 -14.12 -10.48
N LEU A 39 -2.64 -14.04 -10.27
CA LEU A 39 -3.55 -13.36 -11.18
C LEU A 39 -3.22 -11.85 -11.34
N LEU A 40 -2.81 -11.20 -10.25
CA LEU A 40 -2.35 -9.81 -10.29
C LEU A 40 -1.07 -9.68 -11.13
N CYS A 41 -0.09 -10.56 -10.94
CA CYS A 41 1.13 -10.56 -11.72
C CYS A 41 0.87 -10.80 -13.22
N ASP A 42 -0.03 -11.71 -13.57
CA ASP A 42 -0.42 -11.97 -14.95
C ASP A 42 -1.07 -10.74 -15.61
N LEU A 43 -1.96 -10.06 -14.88
CA LEU A 43 -2.58 -8.82 -15.34
C LEU A 43 -1.56 -7.69 -15.57
N LEU A 44 -0.51 -7.63 -14.74
CA LEU A 44 0.51 -6.58 -14.79
C LEU A 44 1.67 -6.87 -15.75
N THR A 45 1.88 -8.13 -16.13
CA THR A 45 3.00 -8.56 -16.98
C THR A 45 3.08 -7.82 -18.32
N PRO A 46 1.97 -7.59 -19.07
CA PRO A 46 2.01 -6.82 -20.31
C PRO A 46 2.50 -5.38 -20.12
N LEU A 47 2.20 -4.77 -18.97
CA LEU A 47 2.67 -3.43 -18.63
C LEU A 47 4.17 -3.41 -18.36
N GLY A 48 4.68 -4.41 -17.64
CA GLY A 48 6.12 -4.54 -17.41
C GLY A 48 6.90 -4.79 -18.67
N GLN A 49 6.41 -5.67 -19.56
CA GLN A 49 7.05 -5.93 -20.85
C GLN A 49 7.13 -4.66 -21.70
N HIS A 50 6.04 -3.90 -21.81
CA HIS A 50 6.04 -2.62 -22.52
C HIS A 50 7.06 -1.63 -21.92
N ARG A 51 7.09 -1.52 -20.59
CA ARG A 51 8.07 -0.67 -19.89
C ARG A 51 9.51 -1.09 -20.16
N LEU A 52 9.82 -2.38 -20.09
CA LEU A 52 11.17 -2.90 -20.33
C LEU A 52 11.62 -2.74 -21.78
N SER A 53 10.72 -2.95 -22.75
CA SER A 53 11.03 -2.85 -24.18
C SER A 53 11.17 -1.41 -24.66
N TYR A 54 10.36 -0.48 -24.13
CA TYR A 54 10.24 0.87 -24.70
C TYR A 54 10.66 2.00 -23.77
N THR A 55 10.72 1.77 -22.45
CA THR A 55 11.17 2.81 -21.51
C THR A 55 12.69 2.75 -21.37
N LYS A 56 13.38 3.76 -21.90
CA LYS A 56 14.85 3.85 -21.77
C LYS A 56 15.22 4.11 -20.30
N PRO A 57 15.99 3.23 -19.65
CA PRO A 57 16.44 3.49 -18.29
C PRO A 57 17.32 4.75 -18.27
N SER A 58 17.12 5.59 -17.25
CA SER A 58 17.93 6.78 -17.01
C SER A 58 19.38 6.38 -16.76
N LYS A 59 20.26 6.55 -17.75
CA LYS A 59 21.72 6.34 -17.60
C LYS A 59 22.41 7.47 -16.81
N GLY A 60 21.64 8.42 -16.27
CA GLY A 60 22.14 9.59 -15.55
C GLY A 60 22.68 10.71 -16.46
N LYS A 61 22.85 11.92 -15.89
CA LYS A 61 23.21 13.13 -16.64
C LYS A 61 24.52 13.01 -17.43
N ARG A 62 25.52 12.30 -16.89
CA ARG A 62 26.85 12.15 -17.52
C ARG A 62 26.82 11.23 -18.74
N ALA A 63 26.10 10.10 -18.66
CA ALA A 63 25.96 9.19 -19.80
C ALA A 63 25.08 9.81 -20.90
N ALA A 64 24.01 10.50 -20.53
CA ALA A 64 23.17 11.23 -21.48
C ALA A 64 23.96 12.30 -22.27
N LYS A 65 24.92 12.99 -21.64
CA LYS A 65 25.81 13.94 -22.35
C LYS A 65 26.75 13.23 -23.33
N ARG A 66 27.27 12.05 -22.98
CA ARG A 66 28.12 11.22 -23.87
C ARG A 66 27.32 10.67 -25.05
N GLU A 67 26.11 10.18 -24.80
CA GLU A 67 25.22 9.63 -25.84
C GLU A 67 24.71 10.72 -26.79
N LYS A 68 24.41 11.94 -26.29
CA LYS A 68 24.14 13.12 -27.13
C LYS A 68 25.35 13.53 -27.98
N ALA A 69 26.56 13.44 -27.44
CA ALA A 69 27.77 13.74 -28.20
C ALA A 69 28.02 12.69 -29.30
N ALA A 70 27.77 11.41 -29.02
CA ALA A 70 27.88 10.31 -30.00
C ALA A 70 26.79 10.36 -31.09
N ARG A 71 25.54 10.67 -30.73
CA ARG A 71 24.44 10.88 -31.69
C ARG A 71 24.63 12.10 -32.60
N LYS A 72 25.55 13.02 -32.26
CA LYS A 72 25.91 14.15 -33.13
C LYS A 72 26.86 13.74 -34.26
N THR A 73 27.51 12.58 -34.13
CA THR A 73 28.50 12.05 -35.07
C THR A 73 27.95 10.93 -35.95
N GLN A 74 26.86 10.29 -35.54
CA GLN A 74 26.18 9.23 -36.28
C GLN A 74 24.79 9.75 -36.69
N GLY A 75 24.53 9.78 -38.00
CA GLY A 75 23.28 10.26 -38.59
C GLY A 75 22.04 9.57 -38.00
N ALA A 76 20.90 10.25 -38.12
CA ALA A 76 19.63 9.84 -37.52
C ALA A 76 19.12 8.52 -38.12
N ASP A 77 19.36 7.41 -37.44
CA ASP A 77 18.59 6.18 -37.63
C ASP A 77 17.15 6.44 -37.16
N GLU A 78 16.18 6.18 -38.05
CA GLU A 78 14.75 6.18 -37.75
C GLU A 78 14.46 5.08 -36.71
N GLU A 79 14.24 5.48 -35.45
CA GLU A 79 13.73 4.58 -34.42
C GLU A 79 12.30 4.15 -34.82
N PRO A 80 11.99 2.83 -34.82
CA PRO A 80 10.65 2.35 -35.17
C PRO A 80 9.59 2.97 -34.22
N PRO A 81 8.37 3.21 -34.71
CA PRO A 81 7.33 3.87 -33.94
C PRO A 81 7.00 3.05 -32.68
N VAL A 82 7.14 3.69 -31.52
CA VAL A 82 6.84 3.07 -30.22
C VAL A 82 5.34 2.75 -30.18
N PRO A 83 4.94 1.50 -29.89
CA PRO A 83 3.53 1.15 -29.81
C PRO A 83 2.86 1.90 -28.65
N PRO A 84 1.57 2.25 -28.80
CA PRO A 84 0.81 2.93 -27.75
C PRO A 84 0.83 2.09 -26.47
N MET A 85 0.85 2.78 -25.33
CA MET A 85 0.86 2.12 -24.03
C MET A 85 -0.47 1.36 -23.83
N PRO A 86 -0.45 0.16 -23.24
CA PRO A 86 -1.68 -0.61 -23.03
C PRO A 86 -2.72 0.19 -22.25
N GLU A 87 -3.99 0.05 -22.62
CA GLU A 87 -5.12 0.74 -21.96
C GLU A 87 -5.15 0.50 -20.45
N LEU A 88 -4.67 -0.67 -20.00
CA LEU A 88 -4.50 -1.02 -18.60
C LEU A 88 -3.73 0.02 -17.78
N ASN A 89 -2.76 0.72 -18.38
CA ASN A 89 -1.93 1.68 -17.65
C ASN A 89 -2.72 2.89 -17.14
N THR A 90 -3.83 3.26 -17.79
CA THR A 90 -4.64 4.41 -17.35
C THR A 90 -5.56 4.05 -16.19
N MET A 91 -5.84 2.76 -16.00
CA MET A 91 -6.76 2.21 -14.99
C MET A 91 -6.04 1.65 -13.76
N ILE A 92 -4.71 1.70 -13.74
CA ILE A 92 -3.88 1.15 -12.66
C ILE A 92 -2.98 2.23 -12.11
N ASP A 93 -3.05 2.43 -10.80
CA ASP A 93 -2.20 3.35 -10.07
C ASP A 93 -1.16 2.57 -9.26
N VAL A 94 0.11 2.94 -9.41
CA VAL A 94 1.23 2.31 -8.70
C VAL A 94 1.82 3.31 -7.72
N GLY A 95 1.96 2.88 -6.47
CA GLY A 95 2.57 3.67 -5.41
C GLY A 95 1.55 4.43 -4.56
N LEU A 96 1.87 4.49 -3.27
CA LEU A 96 0.97 4.94 -2.24
C LEU A 96 0.48 6.38 -2.44
N ASN A 97 1.38 7.29 -2.81
CA ASN A 97 1.04 8.70 -3.00
C ASN A 97 0.03 8.91 -4.13
N SER A 98 0.08 8.09 -5.19
CA SER A 98 -0.92 8.15 -6.27
C SER A 98 -2.27 7.70 -5.73
N ILE A 99 -2.28 6.56 -5.04
CA ILE A 99 -3.48 5.93 -4.48
C ILE A 99 -4.15 6.86 -3.47
N THR A 100 -3.41 7.41 -2.51
CA THR A 100 -3.97 8.31 -1.49
C THR A 100 -4.51 9.61 -2.12
N ARG A 101 -3.80 10.19 -3.10
CA ARG A 101 -4.27 11.40 -3.79
C ARG A 101 -5.56 11.16 -4.56
N THR A 102 -5.69 10.00 -5.18
CA THR A 102 -6.93 9.63 -5.88
C THR A 102 -8.06 9.36 -4.89
N LEU A 103 -7.81 8.63 -3.79
CA LEU A 103 -8.80 8.43 -2.72
C LEU A 103 -9.29 9.77 -2.12
N ASP A 104 -8.41 10.75 -1.95
CA ASP A 104 -8.78 12.09 -1.47
C ASP A 104 -9.59 12.89 -2.49
N ALA A 105 -9.31 12.72 -3.79
CA ALA A 105 -9.98 13.42 -4.87
C ALA A 105 -11.33 12.80 -5.26
N ASP A 106 -11.54 11.51 -4.99
CA ASP A 106 -12.64 10.68 -5.49
C ASP A 106 -13.94 10.77 -4.71
N SER A 107 -14.20 11.88 -4.02
CA SER A 107 -15.45 12.11 -3.28
C SER A 107 -16.73 12.20 -4.14
N GLY A 108 -16.69 11.81 -5.42
CA GLY A 108 -17.88 11.73 -6.28
C GLY A 108 -17.68 11.36 -7.76
N ASN A 109 -16.49 10.97 -8.21
CA ASN A 109 -16.24 10.63 -9.63
C ASN A 109 -16.09 9.11 -9.85
N SER A 110 -17.06 8.51 -10.54
CA SER A 110 -17.10 7.05 -10.78
C SER A 110 -15.95 6.54 -11.66
N ASP A 111 -15.39 7.38 -12.54
CA ASP A 111 -14.35 6.98 -13.51
C ASP A 111 -12.98 6.70 -12.86
N ARG A 112 -12.79 7.17 -11.62
CA ARG A 112 -11.54 7.02 -10.87
C ARG A 112 -11.65 6.06 -9.69
N GLN A 113 -12.86 5.58 -9.43
CA GLN A 113 -13.18 4.72 -8.30
C GLN A 113 -12.41 3.41 -8.35
N TYR A 114 -11.60 3.18 -7.31
CA TYR A 114 -10.93 1.91 -7.10
C TYR A 114 -11.90 0.79 -6.74
N SER A 115 -11.61 -0.42 -7.21
CA SER A 115 -12.29 -1.63 -6.78
C SER A 115 -11.47 -2.41 -5.76
N MET A 116 -10.15 -2.41 -5.94
CA MET A 116 -9.22 -3.17 -5.12
C MET A 116 -7.87 -2.46 -5.00
N ILE A 117 -7.27 -2.57 -3.81
CA ILE A 117 -5.98 -1.99 -3.47
C ILE A 117 -5.12 -3.08 -2.83
N PHE A 118 -3.91 -3.23 -3.33
CA PHE A 118 -2.92 -4.19 -2.87
C PHE A 118 -1.75 -3.46 -2.22
N VAL A 119 -1.32 -3.89 -1.04
CA VAL A 119 -0.21 -3.25 -0.29
C VAL A 119 0.71 -4.29 0.32
N SER A 120 2.03 -4.15 0.12
CA SER A 120 3.04 -4.92 0.85
C SER A 120 3.25 -4.32 2.26
N ARG A 121 2.87 -5.07 3.29
CA ARG A 121 2.89 -4.55 4.68
C ARG A 121 4.29 -4.48 5.30
N GLY A 122 5.27 -5.17 4.70
CA GLY A 122 6.62 -5.29 5.24
C GLY A 122 7.57 -4.14 4.92
N ASP A 123 7.17 -3.18 4.08
CA ASP A 123 8.02 -2.07 3.64
C ASP A 123 7.62 -0.73 4.29
N GLN A 124 6.53 -0.69 5.06
CA GLN A 124 5.92 0.53 5.60
C GLN A 124 5.99 0.59 7.12
N SER A 125 5.82 1.80 7.68
CA SER A 125 5.83 2.02 9.13
C SER A 125 4.57 1.47 9.81
N SER A 126 4.67 1.12 11.09
CA SER A 126 3.51 0.66 11.88
C SER A 126 2.33 1.66 11.86
N PRO A 127 2.53 2.99 12.04
CA PRO A 127 1.44 3.95 11.95
C PRO A 127 0.73 3.93 10.60
N PHE A 128 1.47 3.78 9.50
CA PHE A 128 0.88 3.68 8.18
C PHE A 128 -0.04 2.46 8.08
N ASN A 129 0.42 1.29 8.53
CA ASN A 129 -0.37 0.07 8.49
C ASN A 129 -1.65 0.19 9.35
N CYS A 130 -1.66 0.96 10.43
CA CYS A 130 -2.86 1.20 11.22
C CYS A 130 -3.86 2.16 10.54
N HIS A 131 -3.36 3.22 9.88
CA HIS A 131 -4.22 4.26 9.31
C HIS A 131 -4.69 3.97 7.88
N PHE A 132 -3.92 3.22 7.09
CA PHE A 132 -4.27 3.02 5.69
C PHE A 132 -5.63 2.36 5.46
N PRO A 133 -6.02 1.30 6.20
CA PRO A 133 -7.37 0.76 6.12
C PRO A 133 -8.46 1.82 6.43
N GLN A 134 -8.20 2.76 7.35
CA GLN A 134 -9.15 3.85 7.64
C GLN A 134 -9.39 4.75 6.44
N ILE A 135 -8.32 5.12 5.74
CA ILE A 135 -8.38 5.97 4.55
C ILE A 135 -9.19 5.26 3.46
N VAL A 136 -8.95 3.96 3.25
CA VAL A 136 -9.70 3.14 2.29
C VAL A 136 -11.18 3.01 2.68
N GLY A 137 -11.48 2.76 3.95
CA GLY A 137 -12.84 2.70 4.46
C GLY A 137 -13.59 4.03 4.32
N ALA A 138 -12.92 5.15 4.59
CA ALA A 138 -13.48 6.49 4.43
C ALA A 138 -13.74 6.83 2.95
N GLY A 139 -12.77 6.54 2.06
CA GLY A 139 -12.90 6.77 0.62
C GLY A 139 -13.96 5.89 -0.06
N SER A 140 -14.29 4.73 0.53
CA SER A 140 -15.33 3.83 0.03
C SER A 140 -16.70 4.00 0.69
N ARG A 141 -16.85 4.98 1.60
CA ARG A 141 -18.08 5.16 2.39
C ARG A 141 -19.33 5.40 1.57
N HIS A 142 -19.21 6.14 0.45
CA HIS A 142 -20.33 6.48 -0.42
C HIS A 142 -20.74 5.33 -1.35
N LEU A 143 -20.03 4.20 -1.30
CA LEU A 143 -20.23 3.07 -2.18
C LEU A 143 -21.08 1.99 -1.51
N GLU A 144 -21.94 1.37 -2.31
CA GLU A 144 -22.68 0.17 -1.92
C GLU A 144 -21.72 -0.95 -1.46
N ALA A 145 -22.17 -1.83 -0.55
CA ALA A 145 -21.34 -2.89 0.03
C ALA A 145 -20.61 -3.77 -1.03
N ASN A 146 -21.25 -4.01 -2.17
CA ASN A 146 -20.67 -4.78 -3.29
C ASN A 146 -19.61 -3.98 -4.08
N LYS A 147 -19.72 -2.65 -4.08
CA LYS A 147 -18.78 -1.73 -4.74
C LYS A 147 -17.71 -1.16 -3.80
N LYS A 148 -17.78 -1.41 -2.49
CA LYS A 148 -16.77 -1.00 -1.51
C LYS A 148 -15.38 -1.53 -1.90
N ILE A 149 -14.37 -0.72 -1.67
CA ILE A 149 -12.97 -1.03 -2.01
C ILE A 149 -12.51 -2.23 -1.19
N ARG A 150 -11.86 -3.20 -1.85
CA ARG A 150 -11.21 -4.33 -1.19
C ARG A 150 -9.73 -4.07 -0.96
N LEU A 151 -9.28 -4.23 0.28
CA LEU A 151 -7.87 -4.02 0.65
C LEU A 151 -7.21 -5.37 0.91
N VAL A 152 -6.13 -5.66 0.18
CA VAL A 152 -5.35 -6.88 0.34
C VAL A 152 -3.95 -6.52 0.84
N GLY A 153 -3.60 -7.06 1.99
CA GLY A 153 -2.29 -6.88 2.61
C GLY A 153 -1.37 -8.05 2.31
N PHE A 154 -0.35 -7.85 1.48
CA PHE A 154 0.65 -8.87 1.18
C PHE A 154 1.84 -8.85 2.14
N SER A 155 2.57 -9.96 2.16
CA SER A 155 3.86 -10.08 2.82
C SER A 155 4.96 -9.36 2.03
N LYS A 156 6.11 -9.12 2.67
CA LYS A 156 7.25 -8.42 2.04
C LYS A 156 7.73 -9.08 0.73
N PRO A 157 7.90 -10.42 0.64
CA PRO A 157 8.39 -11.05 -0.59
C PRO A 157 7.49 -10.81 -1.82
N CYS A 158 6.22 -10.51 -1.62
CA CYS A 158 5.30 -10.20 -2.72
C CYS A 158 5.66 -8.88 -3.44
N SER A 159 6.29 -7.93 -2.74
CA SER A 159 6.69 -6.66 -3.36
C SER A 159 7.78 -6.86 -4.41
N GLU A 160 8.71 -7.80 -4.20
CA GLU A 160 9.75 -8.15 -5.17
C GLU A 160 9.16 -8.76 -6.44
N ARG A 161 8.17 -9.67 -6.30
CA ARG A 161 7.43 -10.24 -7.43
C ARG A 161 6.71 -9.15 -8.23
N LEU A 162 5.97 -8.28 -7.56
CA LEU A 162 5.28 -7.15 -8.21
C LEU A 162 6.26 -6.20 -8.92
N SER A 163 7.43 -5.95 -8.30
CA SER A 163 8.49 -5.13 -8.86
C SER A 163 9.00 -5.71 -10.19
N ALA A 164 9.25 -7.03 -10.21
CA ALA A 164 9.70 -7.74 -11.39
C ALA A 164 8.63 -7.72 -12.51
N CYS A 165 7.38 -8.03 -12.19
CA CYS A 165 6.28 -8.06 -13.16
C CYS A 165 5.98 -6.69 -13.78
N LEU A 166 6.09 -5.59 -13.03
CA LEU A 166 5.85 -4.23 -13.52
C LEU A 166 7.07 -3.57 -14.18
N GLY A 167 8.24 -4.21 -14.13
CA GLY A 167 9.50 -3.62 -14.61
C GLY A 167 9.90 -2.37 -13.85
N LEU A 168 9.50 -2.23 -12.58
CA LEU A 168 9.80 -1.07 -11.74
C LEU A 168 10.80 -1.45 -10.64
N PRO A 169 11.67 -0.53 -10.16
CA PRO A 169 12.65 -0.87 -9.14
C PRO A 169 12.07 -1.18 -7.74
N ARG A 170 10.95 -0.56 -7.39
CA ARG A 170 10.28 -0.75 -6.08
C ARG A 170 8.78 -0.56 -6.24
N VAL A 171 8.00 -1.61 -5.97
CA VAL A 171 6.54 -1.56 -5.96
C VAL A 171 6.04 -2.09 -4.63
N SER A 172 5.49 -1.21 -3.79
CA SER A 172 4.87 -1.60 -2.53
C SER A 172 3.35 -1.58 -2.55
N SER A 173 2.75 -0.93 -3.55
CA SER A 173 1.31 -0.73 -3.60
C SER A 173 0.82 -0.58 -5.03
N VAL A 174 -0.33 -1.17 -5.31
CA VAL A 174 -1.01 -1.14 -6.61
C VAL A 174 -2.50 -1.01 -6.35
N ALA A 175 -3.18 -0.09 -7.04
CA ALA A 175 -4.63 0.02 -7.03
C ALA A 175 -5.18 -0.18 -8.43
N ILE A 176 -6.32 -0.87 -8.51
CA ILE A 176 -7.02 -1.16 -9.76
C ILE A 176 -8.40 -0.50 -9.72
N ARG A 177 -8.74 0.21 -10.78
CA ARG A 177 -10.07 0.83 -10.94
C ARG A 177 -11.17 -0.20 -11.19
N THR A 178 -12.42 0.25 -11.07
CA THR A 178 -13.58 -0.65 -11.18
C THR A 178 -13.75 -1.25 -12.57
N ASP A 179 -13.44 -0.49 -13.62
CA ASP A 179 -13.66 -0.87 -15.02
C ASP A 179 -12.37 -1.25 -15.75
N ALA A 180 -11.37 -1.76 -15.02
CA ALA A 180 -10.09 -2.15 -15.62
C ALA A 180 -10.27 -3.39 -16.53
N PRO A 181 -9.84 -3.34 -17.81
CA PRO A 181 -9.99 -4.48 -18.71
C PRO A 181 -9.20 -5.69 -18.19
N GLY A 182 -9.72 -6.91 -18.39
CA GLY A 182 -9.04 -8.14 -17.94
C GLY A 182 -8.96 -8.36 -16.41
N ALA A 183 -9.40 -7.41 -15.58
CA ALA A 183 -9.36 -7.52 -14.12
C ALA A 183 -10.60 -8.19 -13.51
N SER A 184 -11.58 -8.61 -14.30
CA SER A 184 -12.87 -9.13 -13.82
C SER A 184 -12.72 -10.40 -12.97
N ALA A 185 -11.92 -11.37 -13.43
CA ALA A 185 -11.68 -12.61 -12.69
C ALA A 185 -10.98 -12.36 -11.34
N LEU A 186 -10.00 -11.47 -11.33
CA LEU A 186 -9.32 -11.04 -10.11
C LEU A 186 -10.28 -10.33 -9.16
N GLN A 187 -11.14 -9.44 -9.69
CA GLN A 187 -12.12 -8.70 -8.92
C GLN A 187 -13.15 -9.62 -8.26
N GLU A 188 -13.62 -10.64 -8.98
CA GLU A 188 -14.57 -11.62 -8.46
C GLU A 188 -13.95 -12.46 -7.34
N LEU A 189 -12.72 -12.96 -7.55
CA LEU A 189 -11.98 -13.70 -6.52
C LEU A 189 -11.77 -12.85 -5.26
N VAL A 190 -11.27 -11.63 -5.41
CA VAL A 190 -11.02 -10.72 -4.29
C VAL A 190 -12.32 -10.36 -3.58
N ARG A 191 -13.43 -10.17 -4.29
CA ARG A 191 -14.75 -9.91 -3.68
C ARG A 191 -15.26 -11.08 -2.85
N ARG A 192 -15.00 -12.32 -3.28
CA ARG A 192 -15.43 -13.53 -2.58
C ARG A 192 -14.58 -13.78 -1.33
N THR A 193 -13.28 -13.56 -1.43
CA THR A 193 -12.34 -13.92 -0.37
C THR A 193 -12.12 -12.81 0.65
N VAL A 194 -12.17 -11.54 0.22
CA VAL A 194 -11.75 -10.40 1.03
C VAL A 194 -12.96 -9.56 1.43
N GLU A 195 -13.14 -9.39 2.73
CA GLU A 195 -14.17 -8.52 3.28
C GLU A 195 -13.90 -7.03 2.94
N PRO A 196 -14.96 -6.22 2.71
CA PRO A 196 -14.80 -4.79 2.53
C PRO A 196 -14.22 -4.15 3.79
N VAL A 197 -13.29 -3.21 3.62
CA VAL A 197 -12.79 -2.42 4.74
C VAL A 197 -13.84 -1.39 5.10
N ASP A 198 -14.19 -1.34 6.39
CA ASP A 198 -15.15 -0.38 6.89
C ASP A 198 -14.57 0.52 7.97
N ALA A 199 -14.94 1.80 7.93
CA ALA A 199 -14.54 2.79 8.92
C ALA A 199 -15.60 2.89 10.01
N ALA A 200 -15.75 1.85 10.83
CA ALA A 200 -16.82 1.75 11.81
C ALA A 200 -16.95 2.95 12.79
N TRP A 201 -15.86 3.70 13.03
CA TRP A 201 -15.89 4.92 13.85
C TRP A 201 -16.66 6.08 13.18
N LEU A 202 -16.65 6.15 11.85
CA LEU A 202 -17.36 7.15 11.05
C LEU A 202 -18.88 6.92 11.04
N GLU A 203 -19.32 5.67 11.16
CA GLU A 203 -20.75 5.35 11.30
C GLU A 203 -21.23 5.51 12.74
N LYS A 204 -20.46 5.00 13.72
CA LYS A 204 -20.79 5.10 15.16
C LYS A 204 -20.86 6.52 15.70
N THR A 205 -20.16 7.46 15.06
CA THR A 205 -20.28 8.89 15.40
C THR A 205 -21.63 9.47 15.03
N GLN A 206 -22.35 8.92 14.04
CA GLN A 206 -23.72 9.32 13.72
C GLN A 206 -24.70 8.92 14.83
N GLU A 207 -24.43 7.82 15.54
CA GLU A 207 -25.26 7.34 16.65
C GLU A 207 -25.09 8.18 17.93
N ALA A 208 -24.15 9.15 17.94
CA ALA A 208 -23.83 10.02 19.08
C ALA A 208 -23.62 9.27 20.42
N LYS A 209 -23.21 8.00 20.35
CA LYS A 209 -23.04 7.13 21.51
C LYS A 209 -21.65 7.32 22.11
N TYR A 210 -21.60 7.78 23.35
CA TYR A 210 -20.35 7.88 24.10
C TYR A 210 -19.72 6.49 24.28
N LEU A 211 -18.42 6.36 24.00
CA LEU A 211 -17.65 5.17 24.28
C LEU A 211 -16.80 5.38 25.54
N VAL A 212 -16.73 4.34 26.37
CA VAL A 212 -15.95 4.34 27.61
C VAL A 212 -14.45 4.45 27.29
N THR A 213 -13.71 5.15 28.14
CA THR A 213 -12.25 5.30 28.01
C THR A 213 -11.55 3.95 28.20
N MET A 214 -10.62 3.61 27.30
CA MET A 214 -9.77 2.44 27.46
C MET A 214 -8.47 2.84 28.14
N ILE A 215 -8.20 2.27 29.32
CA ILE A 215 -6.98 2.51 30.09
C ILE A 215 -6.20 1.19 30.14
N ASN A 216 -5.09 1.13 29.42
CA ASN A 216 -4.18 -0.01 29.43
C ASN A 216 -3.14 0.16 30.54
N ALA A 217 -2.84 -0.90 31.28
CA ALA A 217 -1.77 -0.92 32.27
C ALA A 217 -0.60 -1.74 31.72
N THR A 218 0.53 -1.10 31.44
CA THR A 218 1.73 -1.77 30.89
C THR A 218 2.89 -1.70 31.88
N GLU A 219 3.67 -2.79 31.98
CA GLU A 219 4.89 -2.80 32.78
C GLU A 219 6.03 -2.13 32.01
N ALA A 220 6.50 -0.98 32.48
CA ALA A 220 7.66 -0.30 31.92
C ALA A 220 8.89 -0.49 32.82
N THR A 221 10.04 -0.77 32.20
CA THR A 221 11.33 -0.79 32.90
C THR A 221 11.78 0.63 33.20
N VAL A 222 12.02 0.93 34.48
CA VAL A 222 12.50 2.24 34.94
C VAL A 222 14.01 2.18 35.17
N GLY A 223 14.73 3.13 34.58
CA GLY A 223 16.17 3.28 34.77
C GLY A 223 16.57 3.59 36.22
N PRO A 224 17.87 3.50 36.53
CA PRO A 224 18.35 3.66 37.90
C PRO A 224 17.99 5.04 38.47
N LYS A 225 17.56 5.07 39.73
CA LYS A 225 17.21 6.30 40.46
C LYS A 225 18.47 7.17 40.57
N ARG A 226 18.46 8.38 39.99
CA ARG A 226 19.53 9.36 40.22
C ARG A 226 19.60 9.66 41.72
N VAL A 227 20.70 9.30 42.36
CA VAL A 227 21.01 9.70 43.73
C VAL A 227 21.28 11.20 43.70
N ARG A 228 20.55 11.95 44.53
CA ARG A 228 20.72 13.40 44.65
C ARG A 228 21.96 13.60 45.53
N THR A 229 23.05 14.07 44.94
CA THR A 229 24.25 14.47 45.69
C THR A 229 23.94 15.80 46.37
N GLU A 230 24.05 15.84 47.70
CA GLU A 230 24.03 17.07 48.50
C GLU A 230 25.37 17.81 48.39
#